data_AF-C0FV90-F1
#
_entry.id   AF-C0FV90-F1
#
_cell.length_a   1.000
_cell.length_b   1.000
_cell.length_c   1.000
_cell.angle_alpha   90.00
_cell.angle_beta   90.00
_cell.angle_gamma   90.00
#
_symmetry.space_group_name_H-M   'P 1'
#
loop_
_entity.id
_entity.type
_entity.pdbx_description
1 polymer ?
#
loop_
_entity_poly.entity_id
_entity_poly.type
_entity_poly.pdbx_seq_one_letter_code
_entity_poly.pdbx_strand_id
1 'polypeptide(L)' 'MTTLKDIAAAAGVSIGTVDRALKDRGRVNPQVAQHIKDLAKEMDYHPNKIASGLVNRSRNYKIAVILHITGNVIFLMKY' A
#
# COMPACT_ATOMS: atom_id res chain seq x y z
N MET A 1 -14.42 -7.17 -11.21
CA MET A 1 -13.29 -6.67 -10.40
C MET A 1 -12.50 -5.74 -11.28
N THR A 2 -12.69 -4.43 -11.08
CA THR A 2 -12.11 -3.40 -11.94
C THR A 2 -10.68 -3.12 -11.53
N THR A 3 -9.75 -3.13 -12.47
CA THR A 3 -8.33 -2.90 -12.20
C THR A 3 -7.89 -1.50 -12.66
N LEU A 4 -6.72 -1.05 -12.21
CA LEU A 4 -6.11 0.20 -12.69
C LEU A 4 -5.89 0.19 -14.21
N LYS A 5 -5.69 -0.99 -14.79
CA LYS A 5 -5.47 -1.17 -16.23
C LYS A 5 -6.76 -0.89 -17.02
N ASP A 6 -7.90 -1.28 -16.48
CA ASP A 6 -9.21 -1.07 -17.10
C ASP A 6 -9.59 0.42 -17.09
N ILE A 7 -9.36 1.10 -15.96
CA ILE A 7 -9.55 2.55 -15.85
C ILE A 7 -8.60 3.29 -16.80
N ALA A 8 -7.34 2.85 -16.90
CA ALA A 8 -6.36 3.45 -17.80
C ALA A 8 -6.79 3.32 -19.27
N ALA A 9 -7.32 2.17 -19.66
CA ALA A 9 -7.85 1.93 -21.00
C ALA A 9 -9.09 2.80 -21.29
N ALA A 10 -10.03 2.90 -20.33
CA ALA A 10 -11.24 3.71 -20.46
C ALA A 10 -10.93 5.21 -20.55
N ALA A 11 -9.97 5.68 -19.75
CA ALA A 11 -9.56 7.09 -19.72
C ALA A 11 -8.53 7.45 -20.83
N GLY A 12 -8.03 6.48 -21.59
CA GLY A 12 -7.03 6.71 -22.64
C GLY A 12 -5.67 7.20 -22.12
N VAL A 13 -5.31 6.89 -20.87
CA VAL A 13 -4.08 7.36 -20.22
C VAL A 13 -3.22 6.19 -19.74
N SER A 14 -1.97 6.49 -19.34
CA SER A 14 -1.10 5.48 -18.74
C SER A 14 -1.59 5.08 -17.33
N ILE A 15 -1.30 3.83 -16.94
CA ILE A 15 -1.57 3.33 -15.58
C ILE A 15 -0.93 4.24 -14.51
N GLY A 16 0.26 4.77 -14.79
CA GLY A 16 0.95 5.70 -13.88
C GLY A 16 0.23 7.05 -13.74
N THR A 17 -0.47 7.50 -14.78
CA THR A 17 -1.32 8.71 -14.72
C THR A 17 -2.53 8.46 -13.84
N VAL A 18 -3.18 7.29 -13.97
CA VAL A 18 -4.31 6.88 -13.12
C VAL A 18 -3.88 6.76 -11.66
N ASP A 19 -2.75 6.11 -11.37
CA ASP A 19 -2.22 5.99 -10.01
C ASP A 19 -1.95 7.37 -9.37
N ARG A 20 -1.38 8.29 -10.14
CA ARG A 20 -1.13 9.68 -9.70
C ARG A 20 -2.41 10.47 -9.49
N ALA A 21 -3.38 10.34 -10.37
CA ALA A 21 -4.68 11.01 -10.27
C ALA A 21 -5.49 10.52 -9.06
N LEU A 22 -5.47 9.21 -8.77
CA LEU A 22 -6.15 8.62 -7.62
C LEU A 22 -5.44 8.93 -6.30
N LYS A 23 -4.10 9.02 -6.29
CA LYS A 23 -3.31 9.32 -5.09
C LYS A 23 -2.99 10.82 -4.91
N ASP A 24 -3.53 11.68 -5.75
CA ASP A 24 -3.32 13.14 -5.73
C ASP A 24 -1.83 13.56 -5.66
N ARG A 25 -0.94 12.80 -6.31
CA ARG A 25 0.53 13.01 -6.21
C ARG A 25 1.06 14.15 -7.10
N GLY A 26 0.18 14.99 -7.65
CA GLY A 26 0.52 16.06 -8.58
C GLY A 26 1.07 15.58 -9.94
N ARG A 27 1.24 16.52 -10.88
CA ARG A 27 1.68 16.32 -12.28
C ARG A 27 0.65 15.67 -13.24
N VAL A 28 -0.64 15.81 -12.96
CA VAL A 28 -1.73 15.46 -13.89
C VAL A 28 -2.62 16.69 -14.05
N ASN A 29 -3.10 16.96 -15.27
CA ASN A 29 -4.04 18.06 -15.50
C ASN A 29 -5.30 17.84 -14.62
N PRO A 30 -5.76 18.84 -13.84
CA PRO A 30 -6.92 18.71 -12.97
C PRO A 30 -8.18 18.22 -13.72
N GLN A 31 -8.37 18.62 -14.98
CA GLN A 31 -9.49 18.16 -15.81
C GLN A 31 -9.43 16.64 -16.03
N VAL A 32 -8.24 16.12 -16.35
CA VAL A 32 -8.00 14.68 -16.57
C VAL A 32 -8.10 13.91 -15.26
N ALA A 33 -7.59 14.48 -14.16
CA ALA A 33 -7.69 13.86 -12.84
C ALA A 33 -9.16 13.71 -12.38
N GLN A 34 -9.98 14.72 -12.65
CA GLN A 34 -11.42 14.67 -12.35
C GLN A 34 -12.11 13.58 -13.18
N HIS A 35 -11.86 13.54 -14.49
CA HIS A 35 -12.41 12.52 -15.38
C HIS A 35 -12.05 11.09 -14.94
N ILE A 36 -10.80 10.86 -14.52
CA ILE A 36 -10.35 9.57 -13.98
C ILE A 36 -11.08 9.21 -12.67
N LYS A 37 -11.31 10.19 -11.78
CA LYS A 37 -12.04 9.98 -10.52
C LYS A 37 -13.51 9.62 -10.79
N ASP A 38 -14.13 10.26 -11.77
CA ASP A 38 -15.51 9.99 -12.16
C ASP A 38 -15.64 8.58 -12.76
N LEU A 39 -14.75 8.21 -13.70
CA LEU A 39 -14.67 6.86 -14.26
C LEU A 39 -14.41 5.80 -13.19
N ALA A 40 -13.47 6.04 -12.27
CA ALA A 40 -13.18 5.11 -11.19
C ALA A 40 -14.41 4.89 -10.29
N LYS A 41 -15.24 5.92 -10.08
CA LYS A 41 -16.47 5.84 -9.31
C LYS A 41 -17.58 5.09 -10.07
N GLU A 42 -17.74 5.35 -11.36
CA GLU A 42 -18.71 4.66 -12.23
C GLU A 42 -18.38 3.17 -12.35
N MET A 43 -17.10 2.83 -12.44
CA MET A 43 -16.63 1.45 -12.58
C MET A 43 -16.47 0.71 -11.23
N ASP A 44 -16.95 1.29 -10.13
CA ASP A 44 -16.86 0.72 -8.77
C ASP A 44 -15.43 0.30 -8.36
N TYR A 45 -14.44 1.11 -8.73
CA TYR A 45 -13.04 0.79 -8.43
C TYR A 45 -12.73 1.01 -6.95
N HIS A 46 -12.35 -0.08 -6.29
CA HIS A 46 -11.92 -0.08 -4.91
C HIS A 46 -10.42 -0.35 -4.81
N PRO A 47 -9.60 0.63 -4.39
CA PRO A 47 -8.17 0.41 -4.20
C PRO A 47 -7.96 -0.62 -3.08
N ASN A 48 -7.43 -1.78 -3.44
CA ASN A 48 -7.13 -2.82 -2.46
C ASN A 48 -5.92 -2.39 -1.60
N LYS A 49 -6.21 -1.91 -0.38
CA LYS A 49 -5.21 -1.45 0.60
C LYS A 49 -4.17 -2.54 0.93
N ILE A 50 -4.55 -3.82 0.85
CA ILE A 50 -3.65 -4.96 1.08
C ILE A 50 -2.60 -5.04 -0.03
N ALA A 51 -3.01 -4.88 -1.30
CA ALA A 51 -2.11 -4.87 -2.45
C ALA A 51 -1.20 -3.62 -2.46
N SER A 52 -1.72 -2.45 -2.07
CA SER A 52 -0.90 -1.24 -1.91
C SER A 52 0.18 -1.41 -0.83
N GLY A 53 -0.11 -2.15 0.24
CA GLY A 53 0.88 -2.46 1.29
C GLY A 53 1.96 -3.47 0.84
N LEU A 54 1.69 -4.27 -0.19
CA LEU A 54 2.66 -5.20 -0.78
C LEU A 54 3.61 -4.49 -1.75
N VAL A 55 3.09 -3.60 -2.61
CA VAL A 55 3.90 -2.80 -3.56
C VAL A 55 4.72 -1.73 -2.82
N ASN A 56 4.18 -1.15 -1.74
CA ASN A 56 4.87 -0.13 -0.94
C ASN A 56 5.83 -0.73 0.11
N ARG A 57 6.10 -2.04 0.05
CA ARG A 57 6.86 -2.79 1.07
C ARG A 57 8.38 -2.61 0.93
N SER A 58 8.84 -1.38 0.70
CA SER A 58 10.27 -1.07 0.70
C SER A 58 10.87 -0.97 2.10
N ARG A 59 10.10 -0.86 3.20
CA ARG A 59 10.69 -0.76 4.57
C ARG A 59 9.80 -1.27 5.72
N ASN A 60 9.25 -2.48 5.63
CA ASN A 60 8.71 -3.14 6.83
C ASN A 60 9.75 -4.10 7.38
N TYR A 61 10.79 -3.57 8.03
CA TYR A 61 11.77 -4.37 8.76
C TYR A 61 11.05 -5.05 9.93
N LYS A 62 10.81 -6.36 9.80
CA LYS A 62 10.37 -7.19 10.91
C LYS A 62 11.61 -7.72 11.60
N ILE A 63 11.98 -7.14 12.73
CA ILE A 63 13.06 -7.64 13.59
C ILE A 63 12.41 -8.55 14.62
N ALA A 64 12.82 -9.82 14.65
CA ALA A 64 12.45 -10.77 15.69
C ALA A 64 13.69 -11.07 16.53
N VAL A 65 13.56 -10.95 17.85
CA VAL A 65 14.62 -11.28 18.81
C VAL A 65 14.18 -12.53 19.58
N ILE A 66 14.99 -13.58 19.50
CA ILE A 66 14.80 -14.81 20.27
C ILE A 66 15.82 -14.79 21.41
N LEU A 67 15.33 -14.67 22.64
CA LEU A 67 16.16 -14.76 23.85
C LEU A 67 16.02 -16.15 24.45
N HIS A 68 17.12 -16.88 24.55
CA HIS A 68 17.20 -18.11 25.32
C HIS A 68 17.63 -17.75 26.76
N ILE A 69 16.66 -17.54 27.66
CA ILE A 69 16.96 -17.44 29.09
C ILE A 69 17.08 -18.87 29.62
N THR A 70 18.30 -19.37 29.70
CA THR A 70 18.62 -20.48 30.61
C THR A 70 18.75 -19.86 32.00
N GLY A 71 17.74 -20.10 32.83
CA GLY A 71 17.63 -19.50 34.16
C GLY A 71 18.86 -19.77 35.02
N ASN A 72 19.51 -18.72 35.49
CA ASN A 72 20.44 -18.79 36.61
C ASN A 72 19.62 -18.60 37.89
N VAL A 73 19.16 -19.71 38.47
CA VAL A 73 18.55 -19.73 39.81
C VAL A 73 19.54 -20.37 40.77
N ILE A 74 20.60 -19.64 41.12
CA ILE A 74 21.34 -19.90 42.36
C ILE A 74 21.44 -18.56 43.10
N PHE A 75 20.30 -18.17 43.65
CA PHE A 75 20.17 -17.12 44.64
C PHE A 75 20.67 -17.69 45.98
N LEU A 76 21.76 -17.10 46.47
CA LEU A 76 22.04 -16.79 47.88
C LEU A 76 21.78 -17.86 48.96
N MET A 77 22.89 -18.25 49.58
CA MET A 77 23.10 -18.11 51.03
C MET A 77 22.06 -18.80 51.93
N LYS A 78 22.39 -20.01 52.38
CA LYS A 78 21.77 -20.58 53.58
C LYS A 78 22.81 -21.43 54.33
N TYR A 79 23.24 -20.87 55.46
CA TYR A 79 23.95 -21.41 56.63
C TYR A 79 25.08 -22.43 56.41
#